data_AF-A0A139A519-F1
#
_entry.id   AF-A0A139A519-F1
#
_cell.length_a   1.000
_cell.length_b   1.000
_cell.length_c   1.000
_cell.angle_alpha   90.00
_cell.angle_beta   90.00
_cell.angle_gamma   90.00
#
_symmetry.space_group_name_H-M   'P 1'
#
loop_
_entity.id
_entity.type
_entity.pdbx_description
1 polymer ?
#
loop_
_entity_poly.entity_id
_entity_poly.type
_entity_poly.pdbx_seq_one_letter_code
_entity_poly.pdbx_strand_id
1 'polypeptide(L)'
;MSSAAAAKPNEQIILLEETGAKAKQLGKKALNVTGGLANDFKNFIMRGNVVDLAIAVIMGAAFTTVVNSLVTDIFTPFIGLAAGQSSLPDSFVVLRNGQNRTSYGSLVQAKSDGAVNGNFINNIIYFLIVSGIMFLVFKGVTTVYHPPAPKDSCPDCLEDYKIGAKVCPHCRKDLTTVEHK
;
A
#
# COMPACT_ATOMS: atom_id res chain seq x y z
N MET A 1 38.25 29.32 53.84
CA MET A 1 36.91 29.85 53.48
C MET A 1 36.36 28.92 52.39
N SER A 2 35.67 27.85 52.70
CA SER A 2 34.32 27.82 53.24
C SER A 2 34.14 26.57 54.10
N SER A 3 33.49 26.79 55.24
CA SER A 3 33.21 25.80 56.28
C SER A 3 32.42 24.62 55.71
N ALA A 4 32.95 23.40 55.85
CA ALA A 4 32.17 22.17 55.80
C ALA A 4 31.30 22.13 57.07
N ALA A 5 30.19 22.87 57.03
CA ALA A 5 29.20 22.85 58.09
C ALA A 5 28.39 21.55 57.99
N ALA A 6 28.60 20.67 58.97
CA ALA A 6 27.81 19.47 59.20
C ALA A 6 26.32 19.82 59.25
N ALA A 7 25.56 19.32 58.26
CA ALA A 7 24.12 19.42 58.21
C ALA A 7 23.49 18.59 59.35
N LYS A 8 22.49 19.16 60.04
CA LYS A 8 21.82 18.55 61.20
C LYS A 8 20.99 17.32 60.78
N PRO A 9 20.90 16.28 61.63
CA PRO A 9 20.25 15.00 61.29
C PRO A 9 18.75 15.12 60.92
N ASN A 10 18.06 16.15 61.39
CA ASN A 10 16.63 16.35 61.11
C ASN A 10 16.36 17.01 59.75
N GLU A 11 17.35 17.68 59.14
CA GLU A 11 17.22 18.31 57.82
C GLU A 11 17.47 17.32 56.67
N GLN A 12 18.27 16.27 56.90
CA GLN A 12 18.49 15.19 55.93
C GLN A 12 17.22 14.35 55.68
N ILE A 13 16.35 14.18 56.68
CA ILE A 13 15.12 13.38 56.56
C ILE A 13 14.12 14.07 55.62
N ILE A 14 13.99 15.39 55.70
CA ILE A 14 13.05 16.18 54.87
C ILE A 14 13.47 16.17 53.39
N LEU A 15 14.78 16.24 53.12
CA LEU A 15 15.32 16.18 51.74
C LEU A 15 15.15 14.80 51.10
N LEU A 16 15.18 13.71 51.87
CA LEU A 16 14.93 12.36 51.36
C LEU A 16 13.44 12.11 51.04
N GLU A 17 12.52 12.73 51.78
CA GLU A 17 11.08 12.66 51.48
C GLU A 17 10.70 13.47 50.23
N GLU A 18 11.25 14.68 50.08
CA GLU A 18 11.03 15.50 48.88
C GLU A 18 11.63 14.85 47.62
N THR A 19 12.81 14.25 47.73
CA THR A 19 13.44 13.54 46.60
C THR A 19 12.67 12.26 46.25
N GLY A 20 12.12 11.53 47.23
CA GLY A 20 11.25 10.37 47.02
C GLY A 20 9.93 10.73 46.31
N ALA A 21 9.28 11.82 46.70
CA ALA A 21 8.05 12.30 46.06
C ALA A 21 8.29 12.73 44.60
N LYS A 22 9.41 13.42 44.34
CA LYS A 22 9.81 13.87 43.00
C LYS A 22 10.20 12.69 42.08
N ALA A 23 10.87 11.66 42.61
CA ALA A 23 11.18 10.43 41.88
C ALA A 23 9.91 9.67 41.46
N LYS A 24 8.88 9.62 42.33
CA LYS A 24 7.58 9.00 42.02
C LYS A 24 6.79 9.76 40.96
N GLN A 25 6.89 11.09 40.95
CA GLN A 25 6.31 11.92 39.88
C GLN A 25 7.03 11.75 38.54
N LEU A 26 8.35 11.62 38.53
CA LEU A 26 9.15 11.34 37.33
C LEU A 26 8.79 9.97 36.71
N GLY A 27 8.62 8.94 37.53
CA GLY A 27 8.20 7.62 37.06
C GLY A 27 6.80 7.62 36.41
N LYS A 28 5.83 8.34 36.99
CA LYS A 28 4.47 8.45 36.40
C LYS A 28 4.43 9.22 35.09
N LYS A 29 5.29 10.24 34.92
CA LYS A 29 5.33 11.05 33.70
C LYS A 29 5.94 10.27 32.52
N ALA A 30 6.95 9.43 32.78
CA ALA A 30 7.52 8.54 31.77
C ALA A 30 6.57 7.42 31.32
N LEU A 31 5.74 6.89 32.24
CA LEU A 31 4.79 5.81 31.93
C LEU A 31 3.61 6.25 31.04
N ASN A 32 3.23 7.55 31.07
CA ASN A 32 2.11 8.07 30.30
C ASN A 32 2.48 8.46 28.85
N VAL A 33 3.79 8.58 28.54
CA VAL A 33 4.28 8.90 27.19
C VAL A 33 4.14 7.68 26.25
N THR A 34 4.25 6.47 26.78
CA THR A 34 4.04 5.22 26.03
C THR A 34 2.57 4.96 25.71
N GLY A 35 1.64 5.43 26.56
CA GLY A 35 0.21 5.44 26.29
C GLY A 35 -0.23 6.53 25.30
N GLY A 36 0.58 7.58 25.10
CA GLY A 36 0.33 8.65 24.14
C GLY A 36 0.49 8.19 22.70
N LEU A 37 1.65 7.61 22.35
CA LEU A 37 1.98 7.27 20.97
C LEU A 37 1.01 6.26 20.32
N ALA A 38 0.56 5.25 21.07
CA ALA A 38 -0.40 4.26 20.58
C ALA A 38 -1.80 4.86 20.39
N ASN A 39 -2.21 5.78 21.27
CA ASN A 39 -3.47 6.51 21.11
C ASN A 39 -3.39 7.52 19.96
N ASP A 40 -2.26 8.19 19.78
CA ASP A 40 -2.00 9.11 18.67
C ASP A 40 -1.99 8.35 17.33
N PHE A 41 -1.40 7.16 17.29
CA PHE A 41 -1.42 6.29 16.12
C PHE A 41 -2.82 5.75 15.81
N LYS A 42 -3.58 5.36 16.84
CA LYS A 42 -5.00 4.99 16.68
C LYS A 42 -5.80 6.17 16.12
N ASN A 43 -5.63 7.36 16.67
CA ASN A 43 -6.30 8.58 16.19
C ASN A 43 -5.88 8.95 14.77
N PHE A 44 -4.66 8.61 14.36
CA PHE A 44 -4.19 8.79 12.98
C PHE A 44 -4.85 7.79 12.02
N ILE A 45 -4.89 6.49 12.35
CA ILE A 45 -5.56 5.47 11.53
C ILE A 45 -7.06 5.74 11.43
N MET A 46 -7.71 6.18 12.51
CA MET A 46 -9.15 6.48 12.51
C MET A 46 -9.56 7.66 11.62
N ARG A 47 -8.61 8.38 11.01
CA ARG A 47 -8.89 9.32 9.92
C ARG A 47 -9.22 8.48 8.69
N GLY A 48 -10.50 8.16 8.47
CA GLY A 48 -11.00 7.17 7.48
C GLY A 48 -10.28 7.14 6.11
N ASN A 49 -9.84 8.28 5.60
CA ASN A 49 -9.02 8.39 4.38
C ASN A 49 -7.75 7.51 4.37
N VAL A 50 -7.13 7.22 5.53
CA VAL A 50 -5.93 6.36 5.62
C VAL A 50 -6.30 4.88 5.55
N VAL A 51 -7.43 4.49 6.14
CA VAL A 51 -7.90 3.09 6.15
C VAL A 51 -8.31 2.67 4.74
N ASP A 52 -9.05 3.52 4.04
CA ASP A 52 -9.50 3.24 2.67
C ASP A 52 -8.30 3.11 1.72
N LEU A 53 -7.29 3.97 1.87
CA LEU A 53 -6.04 3.86 1.13
C LEU A 53 -5.30 2.55 1.46
N ALA A 54 -5.23 2.17 2.73
CA ALA A 54 -4.55 0.95 3.16
C ALA A 54 -5.20 -0.31 2.59
N ILE A 55 -6.54 -0.38 2.62
CA ILE A 55 -7.30 -1.49 2.03
C ILE A 55 -7.05 -1.55 0.52
N ALA A 56 -7.08 -0.41 -0.18
CA ALA A 56 -6.83 -0.35 -1.62
C ALA A 56 -5.45 -0.91 -1.99
N VAL A 57 -4.40 -0.57 -1.24
CA VAL A 57 -3.03 -1.06 -1.50
C VAL A 57 -2.92 -2.58 -1.26
N ILE A 58 -3.48 -3.10 -0.17
CA ILE A 58 -3.42 -4.53 0.14
C ILE A 58 -4.18 -5.35 -0.92
N MET A 59 -5.39 -4.90 -1.28
CA MET A 59 -6.19 -5.56 -2.31
C MET A 59 -5.51 -5.46 -3.69
N GLY A 60 -4.88 -4.33 -4.00
CA GLY A 60 -4.10 -4.15 -5.23
C GLY A 60 -2.89 -5.09 -5.32
N ALA A 61 -2.17 -5.28 -4.21
CA ALA A 61 -1.04 -6.22 -4.15
C ALA A 61 -1.50 -7.67 -4.34
N ALA A 62 -2.56 -8.09 -3.66
CA ALA A 62 -3.12 -9.44 -3.78
C ALA A 62 -3.64 -9.70 -5.21
N PHE A 63 -4.33 -8.74 -5.81
CA PHE A 63 -4.86 -8.85 -7.17
C PHE A 63 -3.73 -9.01 -8.20
N THR A 64 -2.63 -8.29 -8.03
CA THR A 64 -1.45 -8.43 -8.90
C THR A 64 -0.89 -9.86 -8.88
N THR A 65 -0.84 -10.52 -7.71
CA THR A 65 -0.42 -11.92 -7.62
C THR A 65 -1.37 -12.86 -8.36
N VAL A 66 -2.69 -12.69 -8.21
CA VAL A 66 -3.68 -13.52 -8.92
C VAL A 66 -3.56 -13.38 -10.43
N VAL A 67 -3.40 -12.15 -10.92
CA VAL A 67 -3.21 -11.88 -12.35
C VAL A 67 -1.91 -12.48 -12.86
N ASN A 68 -0.82 -12.36 -12.10
CA ASN A 68 0.45 -12.98 -12.46
C ASN A 68 0.33 -14.51 -12.55
N SER A 69 -0.25 -15.17 -11.54
CA SER A 69 -0.48 -16.63 -11.60
C SER A 69 -1.36 -17.03 -12.77
N LEU A 70 -2.42 -16.28 -13.07
CA LEU A 70 -3.26 -16.57 -14.24
C LEU A 70 -2.43 -16.53 -15.54
N VAL A 71 -1.54 -15.54 -15.68
CA VAL A 71 -0.73 -15.39 -16.89
C VAL A 71 0.40 -16.42 -16.95
N THR A 72 1.10 -16.66 -15.85
CA THR A 72 2.23 -17.62 -15.81
C THR A 72 1.76 -19.05 -15.91
N ASP A 73 0.65 -19.39 -15.25
CA ASP A 73 0.27 -20.80 -15.05
C ASP A 73 -0.72 -21.28 -16.12
N ILE A 74 -1.51 -20.37 -16.70
CA ILE A 74 -2.48 -20.70 -17.75
C ILE A 74 -1.99 -20.18 -19.10
N PHE A 75 -1.79 -18.88 -19.26
CA PHE A 75 -1.53 -18.32 -20.59
C PHE A 75 -0.15 -18.66 -21.14
N THR A 76 0.90 -18.64 -20.33
CA THR A 76 2.27 -18.93 -20.78
C THR A 76 2.42 -20.34 -21.37
N PRO A 77 1.88 -21.42 -20.77
CA PRO A 77 1.92 -22.73 -21.43
C PRO A 77 1.05 -22.78 -22.70
N PHE A 78 -0.13 -22.16 -22.73
CA PHE A 78 -0.95 -22.12 -23.95
C PHE A 78 -0.26 -21.38 -25.11
N ILE A 79 0.38 -20.25 -24.81
CA ILE A 79 1.14 -19.47 -25.80
C ILE A 79 2.40 -20.22 -26.20
N GLY A 80 3.09 -20.89 -25.27
CA GLY A 80 4.26 -21.71 -25.58
C GLY A 80 3.94 -22.91 -26.49
N LEU A 81 2.76 -23.51 -26.34
CA LEU A 81 2.27 -24.56 -27.24
C LEU A 81 1.88 -24.00 -28.62
N ALA A 82 1.25 -22.83 -28.67
CA ALA A 82 0.84 -22.19 -29.93
C ALA A 82 2.03 -21.59 -30.71
N ALA A 83 3.05 -21.09 -30.01
CA ALA A 83 4.23 -20.45 -30.62
C ALA A 83 5.26 -21.46 -31.13
N GLY A 84 5.17 -22.75 -30.75
CA GLY A 84 6.06 -23.82 -31.20
C GLY A 84 7.51 -23.62 -30.75
N GLN A 85 7.98 -24.48 -29.83
CA GLN A 85 9.39 -24.68 -29.43
C GLN A 85 10.26 -23.44 -29.12
N SER A 86 9.65 -22.27 -29.01
CA SER A 86 10.27 -21.03 -28.59
C SER A 86 9.52 -20.59 -27.34
N SER A 87 9.96 -21.16 -26.22
CA SER A 87 9.58 -20.67 -24.91
C SER A 87 9.96 -19.19 -24.85
N LEU A 88 8.96 -18.31 -24.83
CA LEU A 88 9.10 -16.90 -24.45
C LEU A 88 9.99 -16.70 -23.22
N PRO A 89 9.95 -17.56 -22.18
CA PRO A 89 10.93 -17.47 -21.10
C PRO A 89 12.37 -17.77 -21.54
N ASP A 90 12.65 -18.60 -22.54
CA ASP A 90 14.02 -19.03 -22.85
C ASP A 90 14.71 -18.21 -23.95
N SER A 91 14.07 -17.16 -24.49
CA SER A 91 14.77 -16.17 -25.33
C SER A 91 15.54 -15.18 -24.46
N PHE A 92 16.66 -15.61 -23.91
CA PHE A 92 17.55 -14.75 -23.14
C PHE A 92 18.90 -14.60 -23.81
N VAL A 93 19.39 -13.37 -23.85
CA VAL A 93 20.76 -13.09 -24.29
C VAL A 93 21.66 -13.17 -23.07
N VAL A 94 22.54 -14.17 -23.02
CA VAL A 94 23.56 -14.29 -21.98
C VAL A 94 24.61 -13.21 -22.25
N LEU A 95 24.62 -12.17 -21.42
CA LEU A 95 25.58 -11.05 -21.51
C LEU A 95 26.89 -11.39 -20.80
N ARG A 96 26.84 -12.27 -19.79
CA ARG A 96 28.02 -12.85 -19.12
C ARG A 96 27.74 -14.28 -18.70
N ASN A 97 28.59 -15.20 -19.14
CA ASN A 97 28.53 -16.62 -18.75
C ASN A 97 28.74 -16.77 -17.24
N GLY A 98 27.98 -17.67 -16.62
CA GLY A 98 28.18 -18.09 -15.23
C GLY A 98 29.45 -18.93 -15.06
N GLN A 99 29.75 -19.32 -13.82
CA GLN A 99 31.01 -20.00 -13.44
C GLN A 99 31.20 -21.35 -14.15
N ASN A 100 30.13 -22.08 -14.50
CA ASN A 100 30.20 -23.50 -14.86
C ASN A 100 29.68 -23.86 -16.26
N ARG A 101 29.01 -22.96 -17.00
CA ARG A 101 28.42 -23.27 -18.33
C ARG A 101 28.39 -22.07 -19.28
N THR A 102 28.60 -22.35 -20.57
CA THR A 102 28.55 -21.40 -21.69
C THR A 102 27.19 -21.40 -22.42
N SER A 103 26.34 -22.39 -22.18
CA SER A 103 24.99 -22.48 -22.73
C SER A 103 24.03 -23.04 -21.69
N TYR A 104 22.86 -22.43 -21.58
CA TYR A 104 21.83 -22.75 -20.61
C TYR A 104 20.54 -23.09 -21.36
N GLY A 105 19.90 -24.22 -21.00
CA GLY A 105 18.65 -24.64 -21.63
C GLY A 105 17.41 -23.99 -21.03
N SER A 106 17.55 -23.25 -19.93
CA SER A 106 16.46 -22.49 -19.32
C SER A 106 16.95 -21.28 -18.54
N LEU A 107 16.10 -20.25 -18.43
CA LEU A 107 16.39 -19.07 -17.61
C LEU A 107 16.69 -19.37 -16.14
N VAL A 108 16.08 -20.43 -15.59
CA VAL A 108 16.26 -20.84 -14.20
C VAL A 108 17.69 -21.34 -13.96
N GLN A 109 18.24 -22.10 -14.91
CA GLN A 109 19.62 -22.60 -14.85
C GLN A 109 20.65 -21.47 -15.06
N ALA A 110 20.37 -20.52 -15.95
CA ALA A 110 21.25 -19.37 -16.16
C ALA A 110 21.29 -18.48 -14.90
N LYS A 111 20.15 -18.27 -14.23
CA LYS A 111 20.07 -17.47 -13.00
C LYS A 111 20.73 -18.15 -11.80
N SER A 112 20.66 -19.48 -11.69
CA SER A 112 21.32 -20.22 -10.61
C SER A 112 22.84 -20.20 -10.72
N ASP A 113 23.39 -20.18 -11.94
CA ASP A 113 24.83 -20.16 -12.18
C ASP A 113 25.44 -18.75 -12.15
N GLY A 114 24.62 -17.73 -11.83
CA GLY A 114 25.02 -16.33 -11.76
C GLY A 114 25.27 -15.67 -13.10
N ALA A 115 24.75 -16.24 -14.20
CA ALA A 115 24.84 -15.63 -15.52
C ALA A 115 23.95 -14.37 -15.57
N VAL A 116 24.50 -13.30 -16.16
CA VAL A 116 23.76 -12.05 -16.34
C VAL A 116 23.02 -12.14 -17.68
N ASN A 117 21.69 -12.16 -17.61
CA ASN A 117 20.82 -12.37 -18.76
C ASN A 117 20.05 -11.09 -19.08
N GLY A 118 20.02 -10.68 -20.35
CA GLY A 118 19.17 -9.59 -20.84
C GLY A 118 17.78 -10.12 -21.21
N ASN A 119 16.78 -9.86 -20.36
CA ASN A 119 15.39 -10.33 -20.55
C ASN A 119 14.39 -9.20 -20.91
N PHE A 120 14.89 -8.04 -21.36
CA PHE A 120 14.06 -6.84 -21.54
C PHE A 120 12.95 -7.04 -22.59
N ILE A 121 13.26 -7.65 -23.74
CA ILE A 121 12.26 -7.91 -24.80
C ILE A 121 11.19 -8.89 -24.31
N ASN A 122 11.58 -9.93 -23.57
CA ASN A 122 10.61 -10.85 -22.97
C ASN A 122 9.69 -10.14 -21.96
N ASN A 123 10.24 -9.24 -21.12
CA ASN A 123 9.43 -8.47 -20.18
C ASN A 123 8.44 -7.53 -20.89
N ILE A 124 8.79 -6.96 -22.05
CA ILE A 124 7.87 -6.17 -22.87
C ILE A 124 6.74 -7.05 -23.42
N ILE A 125 7.08 -8.22 -23.98
CA ILE A 125 6.08 -9.15 -24.52
C ILE A 125 5.13 -9.60 -23.40
N TYR A 126 5.66 -9.95 -22.22
CA TYR A 126 4.87 -10.29 -21.05
C TYR A 126 3.95 -9.13 -20.62
N PHE A 127 4.45 -7.90 -20.58
CA PHE A 127 3.64 -6.72 -20.25
C PHE A 127 2.49 -6.51 -21.26
N LEU A 128 2.74 -6.70 -22.56
CA LEU A 128 1.70 -6.59 -23.59
C LEU A 128 0.64 -7.69 -23.46
N ILE A 129 1.03 -8.91 -23.12
CA ILE A 129 0.10 -10.03 -22.88
C ILE A 129 -0.76 -9.75 -21.63
N VAL A 130 -0.14 -9.42 -20.51
CA VAL A 130 -0.84 -9.14 -19.23
C VAL A 130 -1.80 -7.96 -19.38
N SER A 131 -1.35 -6.85 -19.99
CA SER A 131 -2.20 -5.68 -20.21
C SER A 131 -3.38 -5.98 -21.15
N GLY A 132 -3.15 -6.76 -22.21
CA GLY A 132 -4.20 -7.23 -23.10
C GLY A 132 -5.26 -8.07 -22.38
N ILE A 133 -4.84 -9.00 -21.53
CA ILE A 133 -5.75 -9.83 -20.74
C ILE A 133 -6.50 -8.98 -19.70
N MET A 134 -5.81 -8.08 -19.00
CA MET A 134 -6.43 -7.17 -18.02
C MET A 134 -7.51 -6.31 -18.69
N PHE A 135 -7.27 -5.81 -19.90
CA PHE A 135 -8.25 -5.06 -20.65
C PHE A 135 -9.50 -5.90 -20.96
N LEU A 136 -9.34 -7.17 -21.33
CA LEU A 136 -10.47 -8.07 -21.56
C LEU A 136 -11.27 -8.35 -20.28
N VAL A 137 -10.58 -8.60 -19.16
CA VAL A 137 -11.22 -8.80 -17.85
C VAL A 137 -11.98 -7.55 -17.44
N PHE A 138 -11.34 -6.38 -17.52
CA PHE A 138 -11.98 -5.10 -17.18
C PHE A 138 -13.22 -4.86 -18.04
N LYS A 139 -13.12 -5.05 -19.37
CA LYS A 139 -14.26 -4.92 -20.28
C LYS A 139 -15.37 -5.91 -19.94
N GLY A 140 -15.05 -7.14 -19.57
CA GLY A 140 -16.01 -8.15 -19.12
C GLY A 140 -16.76 -7.68 -17.88
N VAL A 141 -16.03 -7.18 -16.89
CA VAL A 141 -16.62 -6.64 -15.65
C VAL A 141 -17.49 -5.42 -15.95
N THR A 142 -17.03 -4.45 -16.73
CA THR A 142 -17.82 -3.25 -17.06
C THR A 142 -19.06 -3.56 -17.89
N THR A 143 -19.07 -4.66 -18.63
CA THR A 143 -20.25 -5.09 -19.41
C THR A 143 -21.35 -5.64 -18.49
N VAL A 144 -20.97 -6.29 -17.39
CA VAL A 144 -21.92 -6.91 -16.44
C VAL A 144 -22.27 -5.93 -15.30
N TYR A 145 -21.29 -5.18 -14.83
CA TYR A 145 -21.42 -4.21 -13.75
C TYR A 145 -21.39 -2.79 -14.31
N HIS A 146 -22.57 -2.17 -14.35
CA HIS A 146 -22.70 -0.74 -14.57
C HIS A 146 -22.65 -0.06 -13.19
N PRO A 147 -21.60 0.73 -12.88
CA PRO A 147 -21.55 1.42 -11.60
C PRO A 147 -22.78 2.34 -11.49
N PRO A 148 -23.45 2.37 -10.32
CA PRO A 148 -24.55 3.29 -10.11
C PRO A 148 -24.06 4.71 -10.38
N ALA A 149 -24.90 5.53 -11.02
CA ALA A 149 -24.55 6.92 -11.32
C ALA A 149 -24.02 7.61 -10.04
N PRO A 150 -22.88 8.32 -10.11
CA PRO A 150 -22.33 8.97 -8.94
C PRO A 150 -23.36 9.99 -8.41
N LYS A 151 -23.47 10.05 -7.08
CA LYS A 151 -24.42 10.91 -6.38
C LYS A 151 -23.63 12.03 -5.72
N ASP A 152 -24.11 13.24 -5.88
CA ASP A 152 -23.58 14.41 -5.18
C ASP A 152 -24.57 14.86 -4.11
N SER A 153 -24.06 15.46 -3.05
CA SER A 153 -24.90 16.01 -1.98
C SER A 153 -25.17 17.50 -2.25
N CYS A 154 -26.42 17.93 -2.09
CA CYS A 154 -26.79 19.33 -2.27
C CYS A 154 -26.24 20.20 -1.12
N PRO A 155 -25.59 21.35 -1.37
CA PRO A 155 -25.00 22.16 -0.29
C PRO A 155 -26.04 22.82 0.63
N ASP A 156 -27.26 23.03 0.13
CA ASP A 156 -28.31 23.71 0.89
C ASP A 156 -29.12 22.77 1.78
N CYS A 157 -29.42 21.56 1.31
CA CYS A 157 -30.28 20.61 2.01
C CYS A 157 -29.58 19.32 2.43
N LEU A 158 -28.31 19.14 2.05
CA LEU A 158 -27.47 17.96 2.33
C LEU A 158 -28.06 16.61 1.87
N GLU A 159 -29.09 16.63 1.04
CA GLU A 159 -29.68 15.43 0.48
C GLU A 159 -28.97 15.03 -0.83
N ASP A 160 -28.89 13.72 -1.08
CA ASP A 160 -28.23 13.17 -2.27
C ASP A 160 -29.08 13.34 -3.53
N TYR A 161 -28.44 13.75 -4.62
CA TYR A 161 -29.06 13.87 -5.93
C TYR A 161 -28.15 13.26 -7.03
N LYS A 162 -28.75 12.98 -8.19
CA LYS A 162 -28.00 12.47 -9.35
C LYS A 162 -27.21 13.59 -10.00
N ILE A 163 -25.94 13.33 -10.31
CA ILE A 163 -25.07 14.29 -11.01
C ILE A 163 -25.71 14.69 -12.35
N GLY A 164 -25.78 16.00 -12.60
CA GLY A 164 -26.43 16.60 -13.76
C GLY A 164 -27.86 17.11 -13.54
N ALA A 165 -28.41 17.05 -12.31
CA ALA A 165 -29.68 17.70 -12.01
C ALA A 165 -29.54 19.23 -12.01
N LYS A 166 -30.37 19.93 -12.79
CA LYS A 166 -30.41 21.41 -12.79
C LYS A 166 -31.08 21.99 -11.55
N VAL A 167 -32.01 21.25 -10.95
CA VAL A 167 -32.80 21.68 -9.80
C VAL A 167 -32.86 20.54 -8.80
N CYS A 168 -32.64 20.85 -7.52
CA CYS A 168 -32.72 19.86 -6.45
C CYS A 168 -34.18 19.35 -6.28
N PRO A 169 -34.42 18.03 -6.23
CA PRO A 169 -35.76 17.48 -6.05
C PRO A 169 -36.37 17.76 -4.67
N HIS A 170 -35.55 18.00 -3.65
CA HIS A 170 -36.00 18.22 -2.26
C HIS A 170 -36.27 19.70 -1.97
N CYS A 171 -35.32 20.58 -2.26
CA CYS A 171 -35.40 22.00 -1.92
C CYS A 171 -35.74 22.94 -3.09
N ARG A 172 -35.85 22.42 -4.33
CA ARG A 172 -36.11 23.19 -5.57
C ARG A 172 -35.14 24.34 -5.84
N LYS A 173 -33.95 24.35 -5.22
CA LYS A 173 -32.91 25.32 -5.55
C LYS A 173 -32.19 24.93 -6.84
N ASP A 174 -31.71 25.95 -7.53
CA ASP A 174 -30.91 25.82 -8.75
C ASP A 174 -29.51 25.30 -8.37
N LEU A 175 -29.08 24.23 -9.03
CA LEU A 175 -27.79 23.56 -8.82
C LEU A 175 -26.79 23.88 -9.93
N THR A 176 -27.11 24.78 -10.87
CA THR A 176 -26.19 25.15 -11.96
C THR A 176 -24.99 25.98 -11.49
N THR A 177 -25.05 26.55 -10.29
CA THR A 177 -24.02 27.41 -9.70
C THR A 177 -23.11 26.70 -8.70
N VAL A 178 -23.38 25.43 -8.38
CA VAL A 178 -22.57 24.67 -7.43
C VAL A 178 -21.41 23.97 -8.14
N GLU A 179 -20.18 24.28 -7.74
CA GLU A 179 -19.01 23.53 -8.20
C GLU A 179 -19.02 22.15 -7.54
N HIS A 180 -19.18 21.11 -8.36
CA HIS A 180 -19.04 19.72 -7.94
C HIS A 180 -17.59 19.48 -7.49
N LYS A 181 -17.39 18.99 -6.26
CA LYS A 181 -16.07 18.75 -5.66
C LYS A 181 -15.70 17.27 -5.67
#